data_AF-A0A1N7E3M9-F1
#
_entry.id   AF-A0A1N7E3M9-F1
#
_cell.length_a   1.000
_cell.length_b   1.000
_cell.length_c   1.000
_cell.angle_alpha   90.00
_cell.angle_beta   90.00
_cell.angle_gamma   90.00
#
_symmetry.space_group_name_H-M   'P 1'
#
loop_
_entity.id
_entity.type
_entity.pdbx_description
1 polymer ?
#
loop_
_entity_poly.entity_id
_entity_poly.type
_entity_poly.pdbx_seq_one_letter_code
_entity_poly.pdbx_strand_id
1 'polypeptide(L)'
;MRMSPMRVSPMHTARFLRAVSALLLGLAVLFTASPAGAAAPAGGSAASAVRVLRYDASRAAEFRAVMDQAAQVWNADVANVRLVAGTPADFVVLADNGWPRTSVTRLGRGTIWMGREATAEGYYPLRIATHEIGHILGLPDRRTGLCTDLMSGHSAPVSCTNANPSAAERRAVDANFAGSALAAGERTGRLFVDRADAAGDLVPAP
;
A
#
# COMPACT_ATOMS: atom_id res chain seq x y z
N MET A 1 -17.60 -36.95 -94.81
CA MET A 1 -18.64 -37.60 -93.97
C MET A 1 -18.05 -38.92 -93.47
N ARG A 2 -17.81 -39.03 -92.15
CA ARG A 2 -17.57 -40.26 -91.35
C ARG A 2 -16.42 -41.20 -91.78
N MET A 3 -15.62 -41.81 -90.92
CA MET A 3 -15.54 -41.89 -89.46
C MET A 3 -14.15 -42.48 -89.17
N SER A 4 -13.37 -41.85 -88.29
CA SER A 4 -12.23 -42.51 -87.65
C SER A 4 -12.74 -43.43 -86.54
N PRO A 5 -12.14 -44.61 -86.32
CA PRO A 5 -12.41 -45.41 -85.13
C PRO A 5 -11.56 -44.94 -83.95
N MET A 6 -12.19 -44.85 -82.78
CA MET A 6 -11.56 -44.71 -81.47
C MET A 6 -10.66 -45.91 -81.16
N ARG A 7 -9.50 -45.64 -80.55
CA ARG A 7 -8.81 -46.62 -79.71
C ARG A 7 -8.31 -45.95 -78.44
N VAL A 8 -8.59 -46.63 -77.34
CA VAL A 8 -8.41 -46.23 -75.94
C VAL A 8 -7.09 -46.82 -75.42
N SER A 9 -6.33 -45.99 -74.67
CA SER A 9 -5.35 -46.28 -73.60
C SER A 9 -4.22 -47.30 -73.86
N PRO A 10 -2.96 -47.10 -73.38
CA PRO A 10 -2.69 -47.15 -71.93
C PRO A 10 -1.50 -46.31 -71.40
N MET A 11 -1.55 -46.14 -70.08
CA MET A 11 -0.48 -45.64 -69.21
C MET A 11 0.82 -46.42 -69.40
N HIS A 12 1.95 -45.71 -69.47
CA HIS A 12 3.28 -46.28 -69.19
C HIS A 12 4.06 -45.36 -68.26
N THR A 13 4.13 -45.81 -67.02
CA THR A 13 5.15 -45.54 -66.01
C THR A 13 6.58 -45.71 -66.53
N ALA A 14 7.45 -44.74 -66.27
CA ALA A 14 8.87 -44.90 -65.89
C ALA A 14 9.51 -43.52 -65.72
N ARG A 15 9.73 -43.08 -64.48
CA ARG A 15 11.04 -43.06 -63.79
C ARG A 15 12.16 -42.29 -64.51
N PHE A 16 12.43 -41.11 -63.96
CA PHE A 16 13.74 -40.66 -63.44
C PHE A 16 14.96 -40.72 -64.38
N LEU A 17 15.44 -39.56 -64.83
CA LEU A 17 16.59 -38.82 -64.24
C LEU A 17 17.03 -37.71 -65.21
N ARG A 18 17.20 -36.48 -64.72
CA ARG A 18 18.44 -35.68 -64.83
C ARG A 18 18.27 -34.34 -64.15
N ALA A 19 19.18 -34.09 -63.21
CA ALA A 19 19.34 -32.88 -62.42
C ALA A 19 19.56 -31.65 -63.31
N VAL A 20 19.17 -30.46 -62.82
CA VAL A 20 20.10 -29.36 -62.47
C VAL A 20 19.35 -28.40 -61.54
N SER A 21 19.91 -28.19 -60.36
CA SER A 21 19.49 -27.18 -59.39
C SER A 21 19.83 -25.78 -59.91
N ALA A 22 18.85 -24.88 -59.96
CA ALA A 22 19.09 -23.44 -60.00
C ALA A 22 18.12 -22.77 -59.03
N LEU A 23 18.64 -22.53 -57.83
CA LEU A 23 18.03 -21.77 -56.75
C LEU A 23 18.03 -20.28 -57.14
N LEU A 24 16.87 -19.67 -57.36
CA LEU A 24 16.69 -18.22 -57.26
C LEU A 24 15.40 -17.93 -56.50
N LEU A 25 15.59 -17.56 -55.24
CA LEU A 25 14.59 -17.16 -54.26
C LEU A 25 14.16 -15.73 -54.57
N GLY A 26 12.98 -15.55 -55.18
CA GLY A 26 12.32 -14.26 -55.32
C GLY A 26 11.21 -14.12 -54.29
N LEU A 27 11.52 -13.67 -53.08
CA LEU A 27 10.51 -13.34 -52.07
C LEU A 27 10.36 -11.82 -52.00
N ALA A 28 9.27 -11.33 -52.60
CA ALA A 28 8.84 -9.94 -52.45
C ALA A 28 8.33 -9.72 -51.01
N VAL A 29 9.07 -8.92 -50.23
CA VAL A 29 8.61 -8.47 -48.91
C VAL A 29 7.76 -7.21 -49.11
N LEU A 30 6.44 -7.37 -48.94
CA LEU A 30 5.51 -6.27 -48.77
C LEU A 30 5.74 -5.65 -47.39
N PHE A 31 6.29 -4.44 -47.35
CA PHE A 31 6.30 -3.61 -46.14
C PHE A 31 4.90 -3.07 -45.89
N THR A 32 4.12 -3.70 -45.00
CA THR A 32 2.95 -3.06 -44.40
C THR A 32 3.42 -2.18 -43.25
N ALA A 33 3.48 -0.88 -43.48
CA ALA A 33 3.71 0.11 -42.43
C ALA A 33 2.50 0.10 -41.47
N SER A 34 2.67 -0.51 -40.29
CA SER A 34 1.74 -0.33 -39.17
C SER A 34 1.73 1.14 -38.75
N PRO A 35 0.57 1.80 -38.54
CA PRO A 35 0.57 3.07 -37.85
C PRO A 35 1.04 2.80 -36.41
N ALA A 36 2.23 3.28 -36.08
CA ALA A 36 2.67 3.37 -34.70
C ALA A 36 1.61 4.16 -33.93
N GLY A 37 0.95 3.49 -32.98
CA GLY A 37 0.07 4.16 -32.03
C GLY A 37 0.86 5.29 -31.40
N ALA A 38 0.33 6.51 -31.49
CA ALA A 38 0.89 7.67 -30.84
C ALA A 38 1.15 7.31 -29.37
N ALA A 39 2.43 7.32 -28.97
CA ALA A 39 2.80 7.23 -27.58
C ALA A 39 2.08 8.37 -26.85
N ALA A 40 1.17 8.01 -25.96
CA ALA A 40 0.58 8.96 -25.02
C ALA A 40 1.74 9.70 -24.32
N PRO A 41 1.61 11.01 -24.03
CA PRO A 41 2.68 11.74 -23.37
C PRO A 41 2.93 11.11 -22.00
N ALA A 42 4.04 10.39 -21.88
CA ALA A 42 4.62 10.02 -20.59
C ALA A 42 5.23 11.30 -20.01
N GLY A 43 4.43 12.08 -19.29
CA GLY A 43 4.87 13.41 -18.87
C GLY A 43 3.95 14.18 -17.94
N GLY A 44 3.09 13.49 -17.19
CA GLY A 44 2.43 14.09 -16.04
C GLY A 44 2.78 13.27 -14.81
N SER A 45 3.57 13.81 -13.88
CA SER A 45 3.49 13.36 -12.49
C SER A 45 2.04 13.55 -12.10
N ALA A 46 1.24 12.47 -12.15
CA ALA A 46 -0.09 12.49 -11.59
C ALA A 46 0.09 12.92 -10.14
N ALA A 47 -0.33 14.15 -9.82
CA ALA A 47 -0.33 14.61 -8.44
C ALA A 47 -1.09 13.54 -7.66
N SER A 48 -0.37 12.81 -6.80
CA SER A 48 -0.98 11.76 -6.00
C SER A 48 -2.05 12.45 -5.17
N ALA A 49 -3.31 12.08 -5.39
CA ALA A 49 -4.40 12.67 -4.63
C ALA A 49 -4.16 12.37 -3.15
N VAL A 50 -4.18 13.42 -2.31
CA VAL A 50 -4.03 13.27 -0.86
C VAL A 50 -5.04 12.25 -0.36
N ARG A 51 -4.57 11.19 0.29
CA ARG A 51 -5.43 10.14 0.83
C ARG A 51 -6.22 10.69 2.01
N VAL A 52 -7.54 10.62 1.96
CA VAL A 52 -8.37 10.92 3.13
C VAL A 52 -8.71 9.62 3.86
N LEU A 53 -8.35 9.54 5.15
CA LEU A 53 -8.78 8.47 6.05
C LEU A 53 -9.83 9.01 7.03
N ARG A 54 -10.94 8.30 7.17
CA ARG A 54 -11.97 8.62 8.15
C ARG A 54 -11.72 7.87 9.46
N TYR A 55 -11.87 8.54 10.59
CA TYR A 55 -11.80 7.90 11.90
C TYR A 55 -13.08 8.10 12.70
N ASP A 56 -13.44 7.08 13.48
CA ASP A 56 -14.53 7.16 14.45
C ASP A 56 -14.01 7.03 15.88
N ALA A 57 -13.99 8.15 16.60
CA ALA A 57 -13.64 8.23 18.02
C ALA A 57 -14.87 8.40 18.94
N SER A 58 -16.08 8.06 18.47
CA SER A 58 -17.30 8.13 19.30
C SER A 58 -17.25 7.21 20.53
N ARG A 59 -16.41 6.17 20.48
CA ARG A 59 -16.21 5.18 21.56
C ARG A 59 -14.90 5.36 22.33
N ALA A 60 -14.20 6.48 22.12
CA ALA A 60 -12.95 6.80 22.79
C ALA A 60 -13.12 7.39 24.20
N ALA A 61 -14.36 7.57 24.68
CA ALA A 61 -14.68 8.12 26.00
C ALA A 61 -13.90 9.43 26.29
N GLU A 62 -13.13 9.49 27.37
CA GLU A 62 -12.33 10.66 27.75
C GLU A 62 -11.25 11.03 26.72
N PHE A 63 -10.86 10.09 25.84
CA PHE A 63 -9.79 10.29 24.86
C PHE A 63 -10.26 10.94 23.55
N ARG A 64 -11.56 11.23 23.39
CA ARG A 64 -12.09 11.79 22.14
C ARG A 64 -11.36 13.07 21.71
N ALA A 65 -11.27 14.05 22.60
CA ALA A 65 -10.66 15.34 22.27
C ALA A 65 -9.16 15.21 21.94
N VAL A 66 -8.44 14.32 22.63
CA VAL A 66 -7.01 14.12 22.38
C VAL A 66 -6.76 13.36 21.07
N MET A 67 -7.66 12.47 20.65
CA MET A 67 -7.59 11.87 19.32
C MET A 67 -7.80 12.90 18.21
N ASP A 68 -8.73 13.83 18.39
CA ASP A 68 -8.94 14.92 17.43
C ASP A 68 -7.69 15.80 17.32
N GLN A 69 -7.00 16.07 18.44
CA GLN A 69 -5.72 16.78 18.45
C GLN A 69 -4.60 15.97 17.78
N ALA A 70 -4.48 14.68 18.06
CA ALA A 70 -3.49 13.80 17.43
C ALA A 70 -3.67 13.73 15.90
N ALA A 71 -4.93 13.71 15.44
CA ALA A 71 -5.24 13.80 14.02
C ALA A 71 -4.78 15.13 13.41
N GLN A 72 -4.91 16.24 14.15
CA GLN A 72 -4.41 17.55 13.71
C GLN A 72 -2.89 17.60 13.64
N VAL A 73 -2.16 16.99 14.59
CA VAL A 73 -0.69 16.89 14.54
C VAL A 73 -0.26 16.22 13.24
N TRP A 74 -0.77 15.02 12.95
CA TRP A 74 -0.46 14.35 11.67
C TRP A 74 -0.82 15.19 10.46
N ASN A 75 -2.02 15.79 10.45
CA ASN A 75 -2.49 16.64 9.35
C ASN A 75 -1.63 17.89 9.09
N ALA A 76 -0.86 18.34 10.07
CA ALA A 76 0.07 19.46 9.95
C ALA A 76 1.47 19.00 9.50
N ASP A 77 1.84 17.74 9.80
CA ASP A 77 3.18 17.20 9.62
C ASP A 77 3.38 16.40 8.33
N VAL A 78 2.33 15.91 7.67
CA VAL A 78 2.45 15.10 6.44
C VAL A 78 1.61 15.64 5.28
N ALA A 79 2.02 15.34 4.05
CA ALA A 79 1.44 15.89 2.84
C ALA A 79 0.50 14.92 2.10
N ASN A 80 0.78 13.61 2.15
CA ASN A 80 0.11 12.64 1.29
C ASN A 80 -1.12 11.96 1.94
N VAL A 81 -1.41 12.24 3.21
CA VAL A 81 -2.58 11.71 3.92
C VAL A 81 -3.23 12.77 4.81
N ARG A 82 -4.56 12.71 4.94
CA ARG A 82 -5.37 13.58 5.78
C ARG A 82 -6.35 12.74 6.59
N LEU A 83 -6.40 13.00 7.89
CA LEU A 83 -7.30 12.36 8.84
C LEU A 83 -8.51 13.26 9.09
N VAL A 84 -9.72 12.71 8.98
CA VAL A 84 -10.95 13.43 9.26
C VAL A 84 -11.89 12.57 10.10
N ALA A 85 -12.58 13.16 11.07
CA ALA A 85 -13.59 12.43 11.83
C ALA A 85 -14.79 12.08 10.92
N GLY A 86 -15.35 10.88 11.04
CA GLY A 86 -16.59 10.52 10.35
C GLY A 86 -16.78 9.02 10.11
N THR A 87 -17.96 8.70 9.60
CA THR A 87 -18.37 7.34 9.22
C THR A 87 -18.83 7.28 7.76
N PRO A 88 -18.72 6.13 7.06
CA PRO A 88 -18.03 4.91 7.50
C PRO A 88 -16.53 5.16 7.69
N ALA A 89 -15.99 4.64 8.79
CA ALA A 89 -14.60 4.90 9.19
C ALA A 89 -13.64 3.88 8.56
N ASP A 90 -12.42 4.35 8.29
CA ASP A 90 -11.28 3.51 7.92
C ASP A 90 -10.66 2.85 9.17
N PHE A 91 -10.62 3.59 10.29
CA PHE A 91 -10.26 3.05 11.59
C PHE A 91 -11.13 3.60 12.72
N VAL A 92 -11.25 2.85 13.81
CA VAL A 92 -12.05 3.23 14.98
C VAL A 92 -11.17 3.36 16.21
N VAL A 93 -11.59 4.18 17.16
CA VAL A 93 -10.90 4.39 18.42
C VAL A 93 -11.82 4.01 19.58
N LEU A 94 -11.31 3.15 20.45
CA LEU A 94 -11.98 2.65 21.65
C LEU A 94 -11.18 3.10 22.88
N ALA A 95 -11.87 3.43 23.98
CA ALA A 95 -11.20 3.46 25.28
C ALA A 95 -11.08 2.04 25.86
N ASP A 96 -9.98 1.75 26.52
CA ASP A 96 -9.66 0.46 27.13
C ASP A 96 -9.03 0.68 28.52
N ASN A 97 -9.18 -0.30 29.41
CA ASN A 97 -8.58 -0.20 30.75
C ASN A 97 -7.12 -0.64 30.77
N GLY A 98 -6.65 -1.39 29.77
CA GLY A 98 -5.27 -1.84 29.68
C GLY A 98 -4.31 -0.80 29.10
N TRP A 99 -3.13 -1.25 28.66
CA TRP A 99 -2.20 -0.45 27.86
C TRP A 99 -2.72 -0.12 26.45
N PRO A 100 -2.32 1.04 25.88
CA PRO A 100 -2.57 1.39 24.50
C PRO A 100 -2.09 0.31 23.52
N ARG A 101 -2.86 0.12 22.46
CA ARG A 101 -2.55 -0.84 21.40
C ARG A 101 -3.28 -0.48 20.12
N THR A 102 -2.70 -0.86 18.99
CA THR A 102 -3.29 -0.67 17.67
C THR A 102 -3.25 -1.96 16.87
N SER A 103 -4.42 -2.39 16.38
CA SER A 103 -4.51 -3.45 15.38
C SER A 103 -4.63 -2.83 14.00
N VAL A 104 -3.68 -3.15 13.12
CA VAL A 104 -3.64 -2.70 11.73
C VAL A 104 -4.05 -3.85 10.82
N THR A 105 -5.22 -3.69 10.21
CA THR A 105 -5.75 -4.67 9.24
C THR A 105 -5.07 -4.53 7.88
N ARG A 106 -4.82 -3.29 7.45
CA ARG A 106 -3.99 -2.87 6.32
C ARG A 106 -3.64 -1.40 6.50
N LEU A 107 -2.73 -0.86 5.69
CA LEU A 107 -2.35 0.56 5.75
C LEU A 107 -3.58 1.48 5.74
N GLY A 108 -3.65 2.37 6.73
CA GLY A 108 -4.74 3.32 6.95
C GLY A 108 -6.01 2.75 7.60
N ARG A 109 -6.04 1.46 7.98
CA ARG A 109 -7.24 0.81 8.52
C ARG A 109 -6.97 -0.07 9.73
N GLY A 110 -7.80 0.05 10.75
CA GLY A 110 -7.60 -0.71 11.98
C GLY A 110 -8.48 -0.30 13.14
N THR A 111 -8.03 -0.67 14.33
CA THR A 111 -8.64 -0.29 15.59
C THR A 111 -7.55 0.17 16.53
N ILE A 112 -7.74 1.32 17.14
CA ILE A 112 -6.91 1.85 18.22
C ILE A 112 -7.66 1.64 19.54
N TRP A 113 -6.97 1.11 20.54
CA TRP A 113 -7.41 1.12 21.93
C TRP A 113 -6.57 2.12 22.68
N MET A 114 -7.19 3.22 23.11
CA MET A 114 -6.59 4.17 24.02
C MET A 114 -6.66 3.60 25.44
N GLY A 115 -5.50 3.27 25.99
CA GLY A 115 -5.38 2.57 27.27
C GLY A 115 -5.24 3.50 28.47
N ARG A 116 -6.05 3.28 29.51
CA ARG A 116 -6.00 4.06 30.76
C ARG A 116 -4.75 3.80 31.58
N GLU A 117 -4.19 2.60 31.55
CA GLU A 117 -2.98 2.23 32.31
C GLU A 117 -1.82 3.19 32.02
N ALA A 118 -1.47 3.42 30.75
CA ALA A 118 -0.39 4.32 30.37
C ALA A 118 -0.62 5.76 30.89
N THR A 119 -1.85 6.27 30.77
CA THR A 119 -2.15 7.63 31.26
C THR A 119 -2.14 7.71 32.79
N ALA A 120 -2.54 6.64 33.48
CA ALA A 120 -2.47 6.54 34.94
C ALA A 120 -1.03 6.46 35.44
N GLU A 121 -0.13 5.87 34.64
CA GLU A 121 1.32 5.87 34.88
C GLU A 121 2.01 7.20 34.55
N GLY A 122 1.26 8.18 34.02
CA GLY A 122 1.74 9.55 33.79
C GLY A 122 2.26 9.82 32.39
N TYR A 123 2.13 8.88 31.44
CA TYR A 123 2.46 9.15 30.04
C TYR A 123 1.49 10.16 29.43
N TYR A 124 2.02 11.02 28.55
CA TYR A 124 1.27 12.13 27.97
C TYR A 124 0.21 11.65 26.95
N PRO A 125 -1.10 11.89 27.18
CA PRO A 125 -2.16 11.33 26.34
C PRO A 125 -2.08 11.69 24.86
N LEU A 126 -1.64 12.92 24.53
CA LEU A 126 -1.51 13.35 23.14
C LEU A 126 -0.35 12.64 22.43
N ARG A 127 0.75 12.37 23.14
CA ARG A 127 1.85 11.56 22.60
C ARG A 127 1.38 10.13 22.33
N ILE A 128 0.67 9.51 23.28
CA ILE A 128 0.10 8.16 23.10
C ILE A 128 -0.81 8.13 21.87
N ALA A 129 -1.81 9.03 21.81
CA ALA A 129 -2.75 9.08 20.69
C ALA A 129 -2.04 9.26 19.33
N THR A 130 -1.04 10.14 19.27
CA THR A 130 -0.31 10.42 18.02
C THR A 130 0.57 9.23 17.61
N HIS A 131 1.18 8.56 18.59
CA HIS A 131 1.94 7.31 18.40
C HIS A 131 1.07 6.19 17.83
N GLU A 132 -0.09 5.93 18.44
CA GLU A 132 -1.01 4.88 17.97
C GLU A 132 -1.54 5.14 16.54
N ILE A 133 -1.80 6.40 16.19
CA ILE A 133 -2.12 6.77 14.80
C ILE A 133 -0.93 6.47 13.87
N GLY A 134 0.32 6.65 14.32
CA GLY A 134 1.52 6.31 13.56
C GLY A 134 1.50 4.87 13.04
N HIS A 135 1.00 3.91 13.83
CA HIS A 135 0.81 2.53 13.40
C HIS A 135 -0.22 2.39 12.29
N ILE A 136 -1.38 3.08 12.39
CA ILE A 136 -2.36 3.13 11.30
C ILE A 136 -1.74 3.69 10.02
N LEU A 137 -0.82 4.65 10.14
CA LEU A 137 -0.09 5.28 9.04
C LEU A 137 1.14 4.47 8.57
N GLY A 138 1.34 3.26 9.11
CA GLY A 138 2.32 2.29 8.65
C GLY A 138 3.70 2.40 9.30
N LEU A 139 3.83 3.10 10.42
CA LEU A 139 5.07 3.13 11.18
C LEU A 139 5.12 1.95 12.19
N PRO A 140 6.23 1.20 12.26
CA PRO A 140 6.45 0.23 13.34
C PRO A 140 6.85 0.96 14.64
N ASP A 141 6.84 0.25 15.77
CA ASP A 141 7.60 0.74 16.91
C ASP A 141 9.09 0.71 16.60
N ARG A 142 9.81 1.66 17.17
CA ARG A 142 11.28 1.70 17.09
C ARG A 142 11.96 1.56 18.44
N ARG A 143 11.21 1.74 19.54
CA ARG A 143 11.67 1.54 20.93
C ARG A 143 13.03 2.19 21.24
N THR A 144 13.32 3.35 20.65
CA THR A 144 14.65 3.99 20.71
C THR A 144 14.96 4.64 22.06
N GLY A 145 13.95 4.81 22.93
CA GLY A 145 14.05 5.58 24.17
C GLY A 145 14.13 7.10 23.99
N LEU A 146 14.20 7.59 22.75
CA LEU A 146 14.34 9.02 22.46
C LEU A 146 12.99 9.72 22.44
N CYS A 147 12.87 10.85 23.15
CA CYS A 147 11.64 11.65 23.16
C CYS A 147 11.36 12.31 21.81
N THR A 148 12.41 12.57 21.01
CA THR A 148 12.33 13.14 19.67
C THR A 148 11.72 12.19 18.64
N ASP A 149 11.77 10.89 18.90
CA ASP A 149 11.16 9.87 18.06
C ASP A 149 9.75 9.61 18.61
N LEU A 150 8.72 9.83 17.81
CA LEU A 150 7.34 9.57 18.25
C LEU A 150 7.11 8.06 18.45
N MET A 151 7.66 7.25 17.55
CA MET A 151 7.52 5.80 17.53
C MET A 151 8.47 5.09 18.52
N SER A 152 9.15 5.84 19.39
CA SER A 152 9.76 5.24 20.58
C SER A 152 8.69 4.83 21.61
N GLY A 153 7.48 5.39 21.54
CA GLY A 153 6.34 4.98 22.38
C GLY A 153 6.67 5.09 23.87
N HIS A 154 6.25 4.10 24.66
CA HIS A 154 6.56 4.02 26.09
C HIS A 154 8.06 3.87 26.41
N SER A 155 8.93 3.54 25.44
CA SER A 155 10.37 3.40 25.75
C SER A 155 11.02 4.74 26.09
N ALA A 156 10.42 5.86 25.62
CA ALA A 156 10.80 7.19 26.07
C ALA A 156 10.35 7.41 27.53
N PRO A 157 11.09 8.21 28.33
CA PRO A 157 10.73 8.44 29.73
C PRO A 157 9.34 9.06 29.85
N VAL A 158 8.64 8.78 30.95
CA VAL A 158 7.30 9.36 31.26
C VAL A 158 7.27 10.90 31.24
N SER A 159 8.41 11.55 31.46
CA SER A 159 8.55 13.01 31.35
C SER A 159 8.50 13.53 29.90
N CYS A 160 8.56 12.63 28.91
CA CYS A 160 8.48 12.99 27.50
C CYS A 160 7.05 13.35 27.09
N THR A 161 6.87 14.60 26.71
CA THR A 161 5.58 15.14 26.24
C THR A 161 5.57 15.49 24.75
N ASN A 162 6.66 15.25 24.01
CA ASN A 162 6.70 15.51 22.57
C ASN A 162 5.70 14.60 21.85
N ALA A 163 4.70 15.18 21.19
CA ALA A 163 3.73 14.45 20.39
C ALA A 163 3.99 14.54 18.88
N ASN A 164 5.00 15.30 18.44
CA ASN A 164 5.25 15.49 17.01
C ASN A 164 6.15 14.39 16.45
N PRO A 165 5.85 13.86 15.25
CA PRO A 165 6.73 12.93 14.56
C PRO A 165 8.06 13.60 14.18
N SER A 166 9.13 12.83 14.21
CA SER A 166 10.43 13.22 13.67
C SER A 166 10.36 13.41 12.16
N ALA A 167 11.39 14.07 11.60
CA ALA A 167 11.48 14.24 10.15
C ALA A 167 11.57 12.91 9.38
N ALA A 168 12.15 11.87 9.98
CA ALA A 168 12.23 10.55 9.38
C ALA A 168 10.86 9.85 9.38
N GLU A 169 10.12 9.93 10.48
CA GLU A 169 8.77 9.38 10.61
C GLU A 169 7.79 10.06 9.66
N ARG A 170 7.83 11.39 9.53
CA ARG A 170 7.06 12.14 8.52
C ARG A 170 7.31 11.64 7.11
N ARG A 171 8.59 11.55 6.71
CA ARG A 171 8.98 11.08 5.36
C ARG A 171 8.52 9.64 5.10
N ALA A 172 8.59 8.78 6.11
CA ALA A 172 8.12 7.40 6.00
C ALA A 172 6.60 7.35 5.78
N VAL A 173 5.81 8.14 6.51
CA VAL A 173 4.37 8.26 6.27
C VAL A 173 4.08 8.81 4.88
N ASP A 174 4.73 9.90 4.47
CA ASP A 174 4.53 10.45 3.13
C ASP A 174 4.86 9.43 2.04
N ALA A 175 5.93 8.63 2.22
CA ALA A 175 6.29 7.56 1.30
C ALA A 175 5.25 6.43 1.30
N ASN A 176 4.72 6.03 2.47
CA ASN A 176 3.66 5.02 2.59
C ASN A 176 2.42 5.41 1.79
N PHE A 177 2.13 6.71 1.65
CA PHE A 177 0.98 7.23 0.91
C PHE A 177 1.31 7.87 -0.45
N ALA A 178 2.56 7.82 -0.91
CA ALA A 178 3.00 8.35 -2.21
C ALA A 178 2.65 7.37 -3.35
N GLY A 179 1.38 7.27 -3.73
CA GLY A 179 0.98 6.41 -4.86
C GLY A 179 -0.52 6.41 -5.19
N SER A 180 -0.85 6.34 -6.48
CA SER A 180 -2.23 6.22 -6.98
C SER A 180 -2.87 4.84 -6.72
N ALA A 181 -2.04 3.86 -6.37
CA ALA A 181 -2.45 2.52 -6.02
C ALA A 181 -1.58 2.01 -4.87
N LEU A 182 -1.94 2.37 -3.63
CA LEU A 182 -1.90 1.32 -2.62
C LEU A 182 -2.92 0.29 -3.09
N ALA A 183 -2.45 -0.67 -3.89
CA ALA A 183 -3.13 -1.94 -4.13
C ALA A 183 -3.75 -2.32 -2.80
N ALA A 184 -5.05 -2.63 -2.79
CA ALA A 184 -5.77 -3.02 -1.58
C ALA A 184 -4.87 -3.94 -0.74
N GLY A 185 -4.22 -3.35 0.27
CA GLY A 185 -3.00 -3.93 0.83
C GLY A 185 -3.31 -5.30 1.39
N GLU A 186 -2.39 -6.24 1.18
CA GLU A 186 -2.39 -7.54 1.84
C GLU A 186 -2.74 -7.35 3.31
N ARG A 187 -3.68 -8.16 3.82
CA ARG A 187 -4.07 -8.06 5.23
C ARG A 187 -2.84 -8.37 6.07
N THR A 188 -2.29 -7.36 6.73
CA THR A 188 -1.06 -7.52 7.51
C THR A 188 -1.33 -8.12 8.88
N GLY A 189 -2.56 -7.99 9.41
CA GLY A 189 -2.96 -8.58 10.69
C GLY A 189 -1.98 -8.26 11.83
N ARG A 190 -1.51 -7.01 11.92
CA ARG A 190 -0.48 -6.61 12.90
C ARG A 190 -1.15 -6.04 14.13
N LEU A 191 -0.69 -6.45 15.31
CA LEU A 191 -1.06 -5.86 16.59
C LEU A 191 0.19 -5.25 17.22
N PHE A 192 0.14 -3.94 17.45
CA PHE A 192 1.12 -3.19 18.20
C PHE A 192 0.58 -2.99 19.60
N VAL A 193 1.37 -3.29 20.63
CA VAL A 193 0.98 -3.09 22.04
C VAL A 193 2.06 -2.25 22.68
N ASP A 194 1.70 -1.06 23.17
CA ASP A 194 2.66 -0.08 23.69
C ASP A 194 3.03 -0.35 25.16
N ARG A 195 3.48 -1.58 25.49
CA ARG A 195 3.88 -1.95 26.86
C ARG A 195 5.23 -2.67 26.90
N ALA A 196 5.95 -2.55 28.02
CA ALA A 196 7.34 -3.01 28.15
C ALA A 196 7.54 -4.53 28.02
N ASP A 197 6.51 -5.33 28.31
CA ASP A 197 6.57 -6.80 28.26
C ASP A 197 5.99 -7.39 26.96
N ALA A 198 5.53 -6.55 26.03
CA ALA A 198 5.22 -6.99 24.68
C ALA A 198 6.54 -7.14 23.89
N ALA A 199 7.00 -8.37 23.70
CA ALA A 199 8.13 -8.66 22.82
C ALA A 199 7.86 -8.07 21.43
N GLY A 200 8.81 -7.29 20.89
CA GLY A 200 8.72 -6.48 19.67
C GLY A 200 7.60 -6.83 18.68
N ASP A 201 6.64 -5.93 18.58
CA ASP A 201 5.77 -5.57 17.44
C ASP A 201 4.92 -6.62 16.75
N LEU A 202 4.98 -7.90 17.10
CA LEU A 202 4.26 -8.94 16.37
C LEU A 202 3.67 -9.98 17.31
N VAL A 203 2.66 -9.58 18.07
CA VAL A 203 1.69 -10.56 18.57
C VAL A 203 0.65 -10.78 17.47
N PRO A 204 0.38 -12.02 17.02
CA PRO A 204 -0.74 -12.29 16.12
C PRO A 204 -2.03 -11.76 16.75
N ALA A 205 -2.83 -11.00 15.98
CA ALA A 205 -4.17 -10.66 16.43
C ALA A 205 -4.98 -11.96 16.69
N PRO A 206 -5.80 -12.02 17.75
CA PRO A 206 -6.65 -13.19 18.01
C PRO A 206 -7.67 -13.43 16.88
#